data_AF-A0A7T8GNK8-F1
#
_entry.id   AF-A0A7T8GNK8-F1
#
_cell.length_a   1.000
_cell.length_b   1.000
_cell.length_c   1.000
_cell.angle_alpha   90.00
_cell.angle_beta   90.00
_cell.angle_gamma   90.00
#
_symmetry.space_group_name_H-M   'P 1'
#
loop_
_entity.id
_entity.type
_entity.pdbx_description
1 polymer ?
#
loop_
_entity_poly.entity_id
_entity_poly.type
_entity_poly.pdbx_seq_one_letter_code
_entity_poly.pdbx_strand_id
1 'polypeptide(L)'
;MEEEKRHAMSPKEVIEFFNYPKSTVYDQWKAWNSFKKNDAHRKKRSRSLGATRTDEFVAEVKRKVNEDGNKSYAKLAAEMGCSKQTIANTINKDLGYVQEEAQDDLDGGDQGHETAGLLRFFSDENFFSQDQNSNRQNDRWICQNVDEVPVVKHTKFPSSVMVLGVISSEGDVMPPHFFEKGLKVNTAIYIDVMKNVVKPWMDLVANGRPYVFQQDSAPAHKSRETQAWLLENLPYHWSPDLWPPSSPDCNPLDYFFWGMVENKTNKHAHNTLDSLRAAIVEEFANMKKDVVAKACGRFRHRLEMVVAADGGYIEK
;
A
#
# COMPACT_ATOMS: atom_id res chain seq x y z
N MET A 1 25.56 19.99 -43.17
CA MET A 1 25.20 21.33 -42.67
C MET A 1 26.25 21.72 -41.67
N GLU A 2 26.95 22.80 -41.97
CA GLU A 2 28.15 23.28 -41.28
C GLU A 2 27.71 23.97 -39.98
N GLU A 3 28.21 23.48 -38.84
CA GLU A 3 27.84 23.96 -37.52
C GLU A 3 28.54 25.31 -37.27
N GLU A 4 27.76 26.38 -37.38
CA GLU A 4 28.21 27.75 -37.23
C GLU A 4 28.70 27.99 -35.79
N LYS A 5 30.03 27.91 -35.59
CA LYS A 5 30.67 28.23 -34.31
C LYS A 5 30.44 29.71 -34.00
N ARG A 6 29.43 29.99 -33.18
CA ARG A 6 29.16 31.34 -32.65
C ARG A 6 30.43 31.90 -31.99
N HIS A 7 30.98 32.96 -32.58
CA HIS A 7 32.12 33.69 -32.04
C HIS A 7 31.68 34.38 -30.74
N ALA A 8 32.38 34.14 -29.63
CA ALA A 8 32.05 34.76 -28.36
C ALA A 8 32.34 36.27 -28.42
N MET A 9 31.32 37.10 -28.13
CA MET A 9 31.47 38.55 -28.11
C MET A 9 32.53 38.99 -27.09
N SER A 10 33.36 39.95 -27.50
CA SER A 10 34.38 40.55 -26.64
C SER A 10 33.74 41.44 -25.57
N PRO A 11 34.43 41.67 -24.42
CA PRO A 11 33.91 42.54 -23.35
C PRO A 11 33.54 43.95 -23.82
N LYS A 12 34.22 44.43 -24.86
CA LYS A 12 33.97 45.75 -25.44
C LYS A 12 32.64 45.78 -26.20
N GLU A 13 32.34 44.73 -26.97
CA GLU A 13 31.07 44.58 -27.68
C GLU A 13 29.89 44.39 -26.72
N VAL A 14 30.11 43.71 -25.58
CA VAL A 14 29.08 43.57 -24.53
C VAL A 14 28.73 44.91 -23.87
N ILE A 15 29.73 45.78 -23.65
CA ILE A 15 29.52 47.12 -23.09
C ILE A 15 28.70 47.98 -24.05
N GLU A 16 29.07 48.02 -25.33
CA GLU A 16 28.37 48.84 -26.33
C GLU A 16 26.95 48.32 -26.61
N PHE A 17 26.77 47.01 -26.70
CA PHE A 17 25.48 46.44 -27.08
C PHE A 17 24.44 46.51 -25.95
N PHE A 18 24.85 46.25 -24.71
CA PHE A 18 23.94 46.21 -23.56
C PHE A 18 23.99 47.47 -22.68
N ASN A 19 24.84 48.44 -23.06
CA ASN A 19 25.05 49.71 -22.36
C ASN A 19 25.37 49.55 -20.87
N TYR A 20 26.08 48.48 -20.50
CA TYR A 20 26.46 48.21 -19.12
C TYR A 20 27.71 49.00 -18.71
N PRO A 21 27.84 49.37 -17.42
CA PRO A 21 29.02 50.04 -16.92
C PRO A 21 30.29 49.20 -17.18
N LYS A 22 31.31 49.87 -17.73
CA LYS A 22 32.59 49.24 -18.11
C LYS A 22 33.26 48.50 -16.95
N SER A 23 33.12 49.00 -15.71
CA SER A 23 33.63 48.33 -14.51
C SER A 23 32.99 46.96 -14.31
N THR A 24 31.66 46.89 -14.33
CA THR A 24 30.90 45.66 -14.11
C THR A 24 31.25 44.57 -15.13
N VAL A 25 31.32 44.92 -16.42
CA VAL A 25 31.63 43.93 -17.47
C VAL A 25 33.06 43.40 -17.33
N TYR A 26 34.02 44.25 -17.00
CA TYR A 26 35.41 43.81 -16.81
C TYR A 26 35.65 43.08 -15.49
N ASP A 27 34.90 43.39 -14.43
CA ASP A 27 34.98 42.67 -13.15
C ASP A 27 34.41 41.25 -13.30
N GLN A 28 33.27 41.09 -13.97
CA GLN A 28 32.74 39.77 -14.32
C GLN A 28 33.66 39.01 -15.27
N TRP A 29 34.24 39.67 -16.28
CA TRP A 29 35.14 39.01 -17.23
C TRP A 29 36.46 38.58 -16.57
N LYS A 30 37.01 39.38 -15.65
CA LYS A 30 38.16 38.98 -14.82
C LYS A 30 37.81 37.83 -13.88
N ALA A 31 36.64 37.87 -13.23
CA ALA A 31 36.18 36.77 -12.39
C ALA A 31 36.04 35.47 -13.18
N TRP A 32 35.50 35.54 -14.40
CA TRP A 32 35.30 34.38 -15.27
C TRP A 32 36.63 33.83 -15.82
N ASN A 33 37.58 34.68 -16.18
CA ASN A 33 38.93 34.23 -16.60
C ASN A 33 39.79 33.76 -15.42
N SER A 34 39.59 34.31 -14.23
CA SER A 34 40.18 33.81 -12.98
C SER A 34 39.62 32.42 -12.65
N PHE A 35 38.32 32.22 -12.87
CA PHE A 35 37.66 30.92 -12.75
C PHE A 35 38.23 29.90 -13.77
N LYS A 36 38.38 30.28 -15.05
CA LYS A 36 39.02 29.42 -16.07
C LYS A 36 40.50 29.11 -15.78
N LYS A 37 41.28 30.06 -15.25
CA LYS A 37 42.66 29.80 -14.81
C LYS A 37 42.72 28.86 -13.60
N ASN A 38 41.75 28.94 -12.70
CA ASN A 38 41.63 28.03 -11.55
C ASN A 38 41.15 26.62 -11.94
N ASP A 39 40.37 26.49 -13.02
CA ASP A 39 39.95 25.21 -13.57
C ASP A 39 41.11 24.46 -14.27
N ALA A 40 42.05 25.20 -14.88
CA ALA A 40 43.21 24.63 -15.56
C ALA A 40 44.37 24.21 -14.63
N HIS A 41 44.37 24.56 -13.33
CA HIS A 41 45.48 24.27 -12.39
C HIS A 41 45.08 23.58 -11.09
N ARG A 42 43.91 22.93 -11.03
CA ARG A 42 43.51 22.19 -9.82
C ARG A 42 44.25 20.86 -9.71
N LYS A 43 45.41 20.89 -9.01
CA LYS A 43 46.05 19.72 -8.39
C LYS A 43 45.00 18.88 -7.65
N LYS A 44 45.07 17.55 -7.80
CA LYS A 44 44.33 16.56 -6.98
C LYS A 44 44.42 16.97 -5.51
N ARG A 45 43.30 17.42 -4.94
CA ARG A 45 43.17 17.69 -3.50
C ARG A 45 42.56 16.47 -2.83
N SER A 46 43.19 16.05 -1.75
CA SER A 46 42.87 14.88 -0.93
C SER A 46 41.44 14.88 -0.42
N ARG A 47 40.85 13.67 -0.32
CA ARG A 47 39.57 13.41 0.33
C ARG A 47 39.58 13.98 1.75
N SER A 48 38.55 14.76 2.09
CA SER A 48 38.22 15.07 3.48
C SER A 48 37.65 13.81 4.12
N LEU A 49 38.36 13.22 5.07
CA LEU A 49 37.84 12.18 5.96
C LEU A 49 36.84 12.83 6.93
N GLY A 50 35.56 12.77 6.59
CA GLY A 50 34.49 12.87 7.57
C GLY A 50 34.42 11.56 8.34
N ALA A 51 34.95 11.56 9.56
CA ALA A 51 35.03 10.41 10.46
C ALA A 51 33.63 9.93 10.88
N THR A 52 33.18 8.76 10.37
CA THR A 52 32.22 7.86 11.06
C THR A 52 31.98 6.51 10.36
N ARG A 53 32.42 6.31 9.11
CA ARG A 53 32.19 5.05 8.35
C ARG A 53 33.49 4.27 8.16
N THR A 54 34.11 3.86 9.27
CA THR A 54 35.23 2.92 9.24
C THR A 54 34.75 1.52 8.84
N ASP A 55 35.64 0.65 8.37
CA ASP A 55 35.29 -0.72 8.01
C ASP A 55 34.66 -1.49 9.19
N GLU A 56 35.10 -1.19 10.41
CA GLU A 56 34.51 -1.70 11.67
C GLU A 56 33.07 -1.23 11.88
N PHE A 57 32.79 0.05 11.63
CA PHE A 57 31.44 0.60 11.71
C PHE A 57 30.53 0.00 10.64
N VAL A 58 31.03 -0.16 9.41
CA VAL A 58 30.30 -0.79 8.31
C VAL A 58 29.99 -2.26 8.64
N ALA A 59 30.95 -2.99 9.23
CA ALA A 59 30.76 -4.38 9.67
C ALA A 59 29.72 -4.50 10.79
N GLU A 60 29.73 -3.57 11.76
CA GLU A 60 28.77 -3.57 12.87
C GLU A 60 27.35 -3.19 12.40
N VAL A 61 27.23 -2.23 11.48
CA VAL A 61 25.95 -1.93 10.81
C VAL A 61 25.45 -3.17 10.05
N LYS A 62 26.33 -3.87 9.34
CA LYS A 62 25.97 -5.12 8.64
C LYS A 62 25.50 -6.21 9.61
N ARG A 63 26.16 -6.39 10.75
CA ARG A 63 25.76 -7.37 11.78
C ARG A 63 24.36 -7.05 12.32
N LYS A 64 24.11 -5.80 12.72
CA LYS A 64 22.80 -5.38 13.26
C LYS A 64 21.67 -5.47 12.25
N VAL A 65 21.93 -5.19 10.97
CA VAL A 65 20.96 -5.37 9.88
C VAL A 65 20.69 -6.86 9.65
N ASN A 66 21.71 -7.72 9.71
CA ASN A 66 21.53 -9.18 9.57
C ASN A 66 20.82 -9.83 10.77
N GLU A 67 20.92 -9.23 11.96
CA GLU A 67 20.22 -9.71 13.17
C GLU A 67 18.74 -9.35 13.20
N ASP A 68 18.38 -8.20 12.64
CA ASP A 68 17.00 -7.72 12.56
C ASP A 68 16.86 -6.77 11.36
N GLY A 69 16.49 -7.36 10.21
CA GLY A 69 16.37 -6.67 8.93
C GLY A 69 15.28 -5.60 8.90
N ASN A 70 14.33 -5.64 9.85
CA ASN A 70 13.18 -4.73 9.90
C ASN A 70 13.45 -3.49 10.77
N LYS A 71 14.67 -3.32 11.31
CA LYS A 71 15.01 -2.11 12.08
C LYS A 71 15.07 -0.87 11.20
N SER A 72 14.25 0.11 11.55
CA SER A 72 14.29 1.42 10.91
C SER A 72 15.66 2.11 11.06
N TYR A 73 16.04 2.89 10.06
CA TYR A 73 17.29 3.67 10.08
C TYR A 73 17.39 4.63 11.28
N ALA A 74 16.26 5.10 11.80
CA ALA A 74 16.24 5.95 13.00
C ALA A 74 16.59 5.18 14.27
N LYS A 75 16.09 3.94 14.40
CA LYS A 75 16.39 3.06 15.54
C LYS A 75 17.85 2.60 15.51
N LEU A 76 18.35 2.21 14.34
CA LEU A 76 19.78 1.89 14.14
C LEU A 76 20.68 3.09 14.44
N ALA A 77 20.27 4.30 14.05
CA ALA A 77 21.04 5.51 14.33
C ALA A 77 21.11 5.83 15.83
N ALA A 78 20.00 5.63 16.55
CA ALA A 78 19.96 5.78 18.01
C ALA A 78 20.85 4.75 18.73
N GLU A 79 20.81 3.47 18.32
CA GLU A 79 21.67 2.42 18.88
C GLU A 79 23.15 2.65 18.59
N MET A 80 23.47 3.18 17.41
CA MET A 80 24.84 3.42 16.95
C MET A 80 25.38 4.82 17.31
N GLY A 81 24.59 5.62 18.04
CA GLY A 81 24.98 6.97 18.47
C GLY A 81 25.34 7.92 17.32
N CYS A 82 24.69 7.78 16.16
CA CYS A 82 25.03 8.53 14.95
C CYS A 82 23.78 9.13 14.27
N SER A 83 23.98 9.82 13.15
CA SER A 83 22.86 10.41 12.41
C SER A 83 22.15 9.35 11.55
N LYS A 84 20.82 9.50 11.38
CA LYS A 84 20.03 8.70 10.42
C LYS A 84 20.65 8.70 9.03
N GLN A 85 21.23 9.83 8.60
CA GLN A 85 21.86 9.97 7.29
C GLN A 85 23.15 9.14 7.19
N THR A 86 23.89 8.97 8.29
CA THR A 86 25.09 8.13 8.34
C THR A 86 24.73 6.66 8.15
N ILE A 87 23.69 6.17 8.82
CA ILE A 87 23.15 4.81 8.63
C ILE A 87 22.64 4.62 7.20
N ALA A 88 21.80 5.53 6.71
CA ALA A 88 21.24 5.45 5.37
C ALA A 88 22.31 5.42 4.28
N ASN A 89 23.35 6.26 4.41
CA ASN A 89 24.48 6.19 3.50
C ASN A 89 25.22 4.85 3.63
N THR A 90 25.50 4.37 4.84
CA THR A 90 26.23 3.10 5.08
C THR A 90 25.54 1.91 4.44
N ILE A 91 24.23 1.77 4.68
CA ILE A 91 23.41 0.69 4.14
C ILE A 91 23.31 0.77 2.60
N ASN A 92 22.98 1.94 2.06
CA ASN A 92 22.70 2.07 0.63
C ASN A 92 23.97 2.21 -0.24
N LYS A 93 25.06 2.79 0.27
CA LYS A 93 26.26 3.14 -0.51
C LYS A 93 27.47 2.26 -0.23
N ASP A 94 27.68 1.79 1.00
CA ASP A 94 28.83 0.92 1.31
C ASP A 94 28.44 -0.56 1.26
N LEU A 95 27.28 -0.90 1.85
CA LEU A 95 26.80 -2.29 1.90
C LEU A 95 26.00 -2.67 0.65
N GLY A 96 25.51 -1.68 -0.10
CA GLY A 96 24.75 -1.90 -1.33
C GLY A 96 23.40 -2.58 -1.11
N TYR A 97 22.88 -2.56 0.12
CA TYR A 97 21.54 -3.04 0.41
C TYR A 97 20.53 -2.08 -0.22
N VAL A 98 19.59 -2.66 -0.97
CA VAL A 98 18.43 -1.96 -1.48
C VAL A 98 17.29 -2.23 -0.50
N GLN A 99 16.50 -1.21 -0.15
CA GLN A 99 15.21 -1.47 0.48
C GLN A 99 14.33 -2.10 -0.59
N GLU A 100 14.25 -3.42 -0.60
CA GLU A 100 13.10 -4.09 -1.19
C GLU A 100 11.94 -3.88 -0.20
N GLU A 101 10.79 -3.45 -0.72
CA GLU A 101 9.53 -3.68 -0.01
C GLU A 101 9.47 -5.20 0.23
N ALA A 102 8.93 -5.62 1.38
CA ALA A 102 8.49 -7.00 1.50
C ALA A 102 7.46 -7.21 0.40
N GLN A 103 7.92 -7.70 -0.74
CA GLN A 103 7.04 -8.24 -1.74
C GLN A 103 6.45 -9.45 -1.04
N ASP A 104 5.14 -9.46 -0.86
CA ASP A 104 4.45 -10.67 -0.45
C ASP A 104 4.93 -11.77 -1.41
N ASP A 105 5.84 -12.62 -0.94
CA ASP A 105 6.21 -13.84 -1.63
C ASP A 105 4.93 -14.67 -1.68
N LEU A 106 4.20 -14.55 -2.78
CA LEU A 106 3.00 -15.33 -3.10
C LEU A 106 3.31 -16.84 -3.24
N ASP A 107 4.58 -17.23 -3.04
CA ASP A 107 5.10 -18.59 -3.07
C ASP A 107 5.18 -19.26 -1.69
N GLY A 108 4.71 -18.61 -0.62
CA GLY A 108 4.58 -19.20 0.72
C GLY A 108 3.27 -19.97 0.94
N GLY A 109 2.77 -20.71 -0.05
CA GLY A 109 1.59 -21.55 0.12
C GLY A 109 1.88 -22.76 0.99
N ASP A 110 1.45 -22.76 2.26
CA ASP A 110 1.33 -23.99 3.05
C ASP A 110 0.25 -24.87 2.40
N GLN A 111 0.66 -25.72 1.45
CA GLN A 111 -0.21 -26.75 0.87
C GLN A 111 -0.42 -27.95 1.82
N GLY A 112 -0.06 -27.85 3.11
CA GLY A 112 0.04 -29.00 3.99
C GLY A 112 -1.20 -29.32 4.83
N HIS A 113 -1.82 -28.34 5.50
CA HIS A 113 -2.70 -28.66 6.63
C HIS A 113 -3.82 -27.63 6.94
N GLU A 114 -4.47 -27.06 5.93
CA GLU A 114 -5.88 -26.67 6.11
C GLU A 114 -6.70 -27.96 6.12
N THR A 115 -7.48 -28.20 7.18
CA THR A 115 -8.31 -29.40 7.40
C THR A 115 -8.93 -29.88 6.08
N ALA A 116 -8.37 -30.96 5.53
CA ALA A 116 -8.73 -31.50 4.24
C ALA A 116 -10.25 -31.71 4.16
N GLY A 117 -10.95 -30.84 3.42
CA GLY A 117 -12.33 -31.02 3.01
C GLY A 117 -13.39 -30.02 3.55
N LEU A 118 -13.06 -29.09 4.44
CA LEU A 118 -14.04 -28.12 4.96
C LEU A 118 -13.93 -26.77 4.26
N LEU A 119 -14.95 -26.41 3.46
CA LEU A 119 -15.01 -25.13 2.76
C LEU A 119 -15.19 -23.98 3.76
N ARG A 120 -14.46 -22.88 3.61
CA ARG A 120 -14.62 -21.71 4.47
C ARG A 120 -15.13 -20.54 3.66
N PHE A 121 -16.08 -19.79 4.23
CA PHE A 121 -16.56 -18.53 3.70
C PHE A 121 -16.15 -17.40 4.63
N PHE A 122 -15.63 -16.33 4.05
CA PHE A 122 -15.31 -15.08 4.75
C PHE A 122 -16.26 -14.01 4.24
N SER A 123 -16.75 -13.16 5.15
CA SER A 123 -17.58 -12.01 4.80
C SER A 123 -17.09 -10.74 5.47
N ASP A 124 -17.29 -9.62 4.80
CA ASP A 124 -17.04 -8.30 5.36
C ASP A 124 -17.83 -7.21 4.62
N GLU A 125 -18.00 -6.05 5.25
CA GLU A 125 -18.59 -4.87 4.64
C GLU A 125 -17.58 -3.73 4.48
N ASN A 126 -17.51 -3.15 3.28
CA ASN A 126 -16.66 -1.98 3.02
C ASN A 126 -17.43 -0.84 2.35
N PHE A 127 -16.98 0.40 2.59
CA PHE A 127 -17.49 1.60 1.95
C PHE A 127 -16.62 2.01 0.78
N PHE A 128 -17.22 2.13 -0.40
CA PHE A 128 -16.58 2.68 -1.58
C PHE A 128 -17.05 4.12 -1.81
N SER A 129 -16.11 5.05 -1.91
CA SER A 129 -16.36 6.47 -2.20
C SER A 129 -16.44 6.72 -3.71
N GLN A 130 -17.13 7.77 -4.16
CA GLN A 130 -17.05 8.20 -5.56
C GLN A 130 -15.71 8.85 -5.93
N ASP A 131 -15.02 9.41 -4.95
CA ASP A 131 -13.75 10.10 -5.19
C ASP A 131 -12.65 9.10 -5.63
N GLN A 132 -11.69 9.61 -6.40
CA GLN A 132 -10.49 8.87 -6.73
C GLN A 132 -9.73 8.52 -5.45
N ASN A 133 -9.33 7.25 -5.31
CA ASN A 133 -8.38 6.84 -4.30
C ASN A 133 -6.97 6.92 -4.91
N SER A 134 -6.11 7.78 -4.37
CA SER A 134 -4.70 7.88 -4.77
C SER A 134 -3.82 7.47 -3.60
N ASN A 135 -3.01 6.43 -3.78
CA ASN A 135 -2.05 6.04 -2.77
C ASN A 135 -0.84 6.97 -2.87
N ARG A 136 -0.74 7.97 -1.99
CA ARG A 136 0.35 8.97 -2.03
C ARG A 136 1.76 8.38 -1.86
N GLN A 137 1.89 7.15 -1.37
CA GLN A 137 3.18 6.45 -1.26
C GLN A 137 3.57 5.77 -2.59
N ASN A 138 2.60 5.32 -3.38
CA ASN A 138 2.84 4.59 -4.63
C ASN A 138 2.67 5.48 -5.86
N ASP A 139 1.70 6.40 -5.83
CA ASP A 139 1.38 7.36 -6.88
C ASP A 139 2.22 8.64 -6.72
N ARG A 140 3.53 8.53 -6.99
CA ARG A 140 4.47 9.66 -6.92
C ARG A 140 4.63 10.33 -8.27
N TRP A 141 4.52 11.65 -8.28
CA TRP A 141 4.78 12.47 -9.46
C TRP A 141 6.21 13.01 -9.39
N ILE A 142 7.00 12.74 -10.41
CA ILE A 142 8.33 13.35 -10.59
C ILE A 142 8.15 14.50 -11.57
N CYS A 143 8.27 15.74 -11.08
CA CYS A 143 8.12 16.94 -11.89
C CYS A 143 9.21 17.97 -11.55
N GLN A 144 9.50 18.87 -12.49
CA GLN A 144 10.50 19.94 -12.28
C GLN A 144 9.90 21.15 -11.57
N ASN A 145 8.60 21.38 -11.74
CA ASN A 145 7.84 22.40 -11.04
C ASN A 145 6.63 21.79 -10.33
N VAL A 146 6.29 22.30 -9.14
CA VAL A 146 5.15 21.84 -8.33
C VAL A 146 3.82 22.08 -9.04
N ASP A 147 3.72 23.09 -9.90
CA ASP A 147 2.51 23.40 -10.66
C ASP A 147 2.14 22.31 -11.70
N GLU A 148 3.08 21.41 -12.01
CA GLU A 148 2.87 20.29 -12.94
C GLU A 148 2.27 19.06 -12.24
N VAL A 149 2.18 19.05 -10.91
CA VAL A 149 1.57 17.96 -10.15
C VAL A 149 0.05 18.03 -10.32
N PRO A 150 -0.61 16.98 -10.85
CA PRO A 150 -2.07 16.94 -10.93
C PRO A 150 -2.70 17.05 -9.54
N VAL A 151 -3.62 18.00 -9.37
CA VAL A 151 -4.36 18.14 -8.12
C VAL A 151 -5.48 17.10 -8.08
N VAL A 152 -5.33 16.08 -7.23
CA VAL A 152 -6.42 15.17 -6.88
C VAL A 152 -7.38 15.91 -5.96
N LYS A 153 -8.57 16.23 -6.47
CA LYS A 153 -9.62 16.93 -5.70
C LYS A 153 -10.39 15.92 -4.87
N HIS A 154 -10.57 16.22 -3.59
CA HIS A 154 -11.46 15.48 -2.70
C HIS A 154 -12.74 16.28 -2.46
N THR A 155 -13.88 15.61 -2.56
CA THR A 155 -15.19 16.17 -2.26
C THR A 155 -15.38 16.18 -0.75
N LYS A 156 -15.97 17.25 -0.20
CA LYS A 156 -16.37 17.27 1.22
C LYS A 156 -17.60 16.39 1.40
N PHE A 157 -17.46 15.26 2.08
CA PHE A 157 -18.48 14.20 2.23
C PHE A 157 -18.88 13.58 0.88
N PRO A 158 -17.95 12.84 0.23
CA PRO A 158 -18.27 12.18 -1.03
C PRO A 158 -19.40 11.17 -0.82
N SER A 159 -20.25 10.99 -1.83
CA SER A 159 -21.23 9.91 -1.73
C SER A 159 -20.50 8.58 -1.79
N SER A 160 -20.95 7.64 -0.95
CA SER A 160 -20.40 6.29 -0.88
C SER A 160 -21.50 5.24 -1.01
N VAL A 161 -21.09 4.04 -1.36
CA VAL A 161 -21.91 2.82 -1.29
C VAL A 161 -21.28 1.87 -0.27
N MET A 162 -22.12 1.23 0.56
CA MET A 162 -21.68 0.12 1.40
C MET A 162 -21.89 -1.18 0.63
N VAL A 163 -20.86 -2.02 0.59
CA VAL A 163 -20.83 -3.26 -0.17
C VAL A 163 -20.52 -4.40 0.78
N LEU A 164 -21.35 -5.44 0.76
CA LEU A 164 -21.05 -6.73 1.37
C LEU A 164 -20.35 -7.63 0.34
N GLY A 165 -19.18 -8.14 0.72
CA GLY A 165 -18.44 -9.14 -0.03
C GLY A 165 -18.45 -10.48 0.71
N VAL A 166 -18.55 -11.58 -0.03
CA VAL A 166 -18.37 -12.92 0.50
C VAL A 166 -17.47 -13.72 -0.45
N ILE A 167 -16.43 -14.34 0.10
CA ILE A 167 -15.48 -15.15 -0.67
C ILE A 167 -15.29 -16.52 -0.03
N SER A 168 -15.00 -17.53 -0.86
CA SER A 168 -14.69 -18.89 -0.40
C SER A 168 -13.18 -19.11 -0.29
N SER A 169 -12.75 -20.07 0.54
CA SER A 169 -11.35 -20.50 0.61
C SER A 169 -10.84 -21.11 -0.69
N GLU A 170 -11.76 -21.60 -1.55
CA GLU A 170 -11.44 -22.09 -2.90
C GLU A 170 -11.40 -20.97 -3.95
N GLY A 171 -11.71 -19.72 -3.57
CA GLY A 171 -11.61 -18.53 -4.39
C GLY A 171 -12.88 -18.12 -5.13
N ASP A 172 -14.03 -18.71 -4.80
CA ASP A 172 -15.32 -18.25 -5.33
C ASP A 172 -15.68 -16.89 -4.74
N VAL A 173 -16.20 -15.99 -5.57
CA VAL A 173 -16.56 -14.62 -5.17
C VAL A 173 -18.06 -14.43 -5.37
N MET A 174 -18.76 -14.02 -4.31
CA MET A 174 -20.17 -13.68 -4.38
C MET A 174 -20.35 -12.37 -5.14
N PRO A 175 -21.32 -12.25 -6.07
CA PRO A 175 -21.69 -10.95 -6.61
C PRO A 175 -21.92 -9.93 -5.48
N PRO A 176 -21.45 -8.68 -5.63
CA PRO A 176 -21.49 -7.71 -4.55
C PRO A 176 -22.93 -7.38 -4.16
N HIS A 177 -23.22 -7.36 -2.87
CA HIS A 177 -24.50 -6.87 -2.37
C HIS A 177 -24.37 -5.42 -1.90
N PHE A 178 -25.21 -4.53 -2.43
CA PHE A 178 -25.19 -3.11 -2.10
C PHE A 178 -26.29 -2.77 -1.10
N PHE A 179 -25.92 -2.18 0.03
CA PHE A 179 -26.90 -1.64 0.97
C PHE A 179 -27.41 -0.27 0.51
N GLU A 180 -28.68 -0.01 0.75
CA GLU A 180 -29.30 1.29 0.45
C GLU A 180 -28.72 2.41 1.32
N LYS A 181 -28.53 3.59 0.72
CA LYS A 181 -27.86 4.74 1.36
C LYS A 181 -28.66 5.25 2.57
N GLY A 182 -27.98 5.38 3.71
CA GLY A 182 -28.55 5.97 4.93
C GLY A 182 -29.18 4.96 5.90
N LEU A 183 -29.26 3.68 5.52
CA LEU A 183 -29.58 2.61 6.44
C LEU A 183 -28.31 2.20 7.19
N LYS A 184 -28.30 2.43 8.50
CA LYS A 184 -27.38 1.67 9.36
C LYS A 184 -27.80 0.22 9.25
N VAL A 185 -26.89 -0.67 8.87
CA VAL A 185 -27.13 -2.11 8.88
C VAL A 185 -27.53 -2.48 10.30
N ASN A 186 -28.84 -2.71 10.48
CA ASN A 186 -29.40 -3.17 11.72
C ASN A 186 -29.50 -4.70 11.65
N THR A 187 -29.72 -5.32 12.80
CA THR A 187 -29.83 -6.78 12.92
C THR A 187 -30.85 -7.38 11.94
N ALA A 188 -32.02 -6.76 11.76
CA ALA A 188 -33.07 -7.30 10.90
C ALA A 188 -32.67 -7.29 9.41
N ILE A 189 -32.08 -6.19 8.93
CA ILE A 189 -31.56 -6.07 7.56
C ILE A 189 -30.45 -7.08 7.34
N TYR A 190 -29.53 -7.21 8.30
CA TYR A 190 -28.43 -8.16 8.21
C TYR A 190 -28.94 -9.60 8.08
N ILE A 191 -29.89 -10.00 8.94
CA ILE A 191 -30.51 -11.33 8.88
C ILE A 191 -31.25 -11.55 7.55
N ASP A 192 -31.93 -10.52 7.02
CA ASP A 192 -32.61 -10.63 5.73
C ASP A 192 -31.62 -10.89 4.58
N VAL A 193 -30.52 -10.14 4.53
CA VAL A 193 -29.44 -10.35 3.55
C VAL A 193 -28.80 -11.73 3.72
N MET A 194 -28.59 -12.17 4.96
CA MET A 194 -28.07 -13.51 5.23
C MET A 194 -29.01 -14.62 4.71
N LYS A 195 -30.33 -14.46 4.91
CA LYS A 195 -31.36 -15.42 4.48
C LYS A 195 -31.53 -15.46 2.96
N ASN A 196 -31.59 -14.29 2.33
CA ASN A 196 -32.04 -14.17 0.94
C ASN A 196 -30.89 -14.10 -0.06
N VAL A 197 -29.68 -13.75 0.37
CA VAL A 197 -28.53 -13.52 -0.51
C VAL A 197 -27.36 -14.45 -0.14
N VAL A 198 -26.83 -14.31 1.08
CA VAL A 198 -25.56 -14.96 1.45
C VAL A 198 -25.69 -16.47 1.58
N LYS A 199 -26.65 -16.96 2.37
CA LYS A 199 -26.83 -18.40 2.58
C LYS A 199 -27.18 -19.16 1.28
N PRO A 200 -28.12 -18.70 0.44
CA PRO A 200 -28.38 -19.37 -0.83
C PRO A 200 -27.15 -19.46 -1.74
N TRP A 201 -26.33 -18.42 -1.77
CA TRP A 201 -25.07 -18.43 -2.53
C TRP A 201 -24.04 -19.39 -1.92
N MET A 202 -23.85 -19.38 -0.60
CA MET A 202 -22.95 -20.31 0.08
C MET A 202 -23.36 -21.77 -0.14
N ASP A 203 -24.65 -22.08 -0.03
CA ASP A 203 -25.17 -23.44 -0.24
C ASP A 203 -24.96 -23.90 -1.69
N LEU A 204 -25.10 -22.99 -2.66
CA LEU A 204 -24.81 -23.25 -4.08
C LEU A 204 -23.33 -23.58 -4.30
N VAL A 205 -22.42 -22.76 -3.76
CA VAL A 205 -20.96 -22.96 -3.91
C VAL A 205 -20.47 -24.19 -3.13
N ALA A 206 -21.04 -24.42 -1.95
CA ALA A 206 -20.72 -25.60 -1.15
C ALA A 206 -21.17 -26.89 -1.83
N ASN A 207 -22.28 -26.86 -2.59
CA ASN A 207 -22.81 -27.98 -3.34
C ASN A 207 -22.96 -29.25 -2.46
N GLY A 208 -23.54 -29.06 -1.27
CA GLY A 208 -23.76 -30.12 -0.28
C GLY A 208 -22.55 -30.45 0.60
N ARG A 209 -21.39 -29.82 0.39
CA ARG A 209 -20.24 -29.95 1.29
C ARG A 209 -20.48 -29.17 2.60
N PRO A 210 -20.00 -29.68 3.74
CA PRO A 210 -20.00 -28.89 4.97
C PRO A 210 -19.09 -27.67 4.81
N TYR A 211 -19.46 -26.55 5.42
CA TYR A 211 -18.69 -25.31 5.39
C TYR A 211 -18.67 -24.58 6.73
N VAL A 212 -17.73 -23.66 6.90
CA VAL A 212 -17.65 -22.74 8.04
C VAL A 212 -17.82 -21.32 7.54
N PHE A 213 -18.72 -20.57 8.18
CA PHE A 213 -18.88 -19.14 7.94
C PHE A 213 -18.10 -18.32 8.97
N GLN A 214 -17.32 -17.35 8.49
CA GLN A 214 -16.58 -16.37 9.29
C GLN A 214 -17.06 -14.96 8.93
N GLN A 215 -17.26 -14.16 9.98
CA GLN A 215 -17.64 -12.74 9.94
C GLN A 215 -16.93 -12.01 11.08
N ASP A 216 -16.91 -10.68 11.03
CA ASP A 216 -16.37 -9.86 12.11
C ASP A 216 -17.32 -9.77 13.34
N SER A 217 -16.89 -9.02 14.35
CA SER A 217 -17.62 -8.84 15.61
C SER A 217 -18.43 -7.53 15.67
N ALA A 218 -18.94 -7.03 14.53
CA ALA A 218 -19.78 -5.83 14.47
C ALA A 218 -21.07 -5.98 15.32
N PRO A 219 -21.66 -4.88 15.82
CA PRO A 219 -22.83 -4.94 16.71
C PRO A 219 -24.02 -5.74 16.15
N ALA A 220 -24.32 -5.64 14.86
CA ALA A 220 -25.39 -6.40 14.22
C ALA A 220 -25.09 -7.91 14.19
N HIS A 221 -23.81 -8.27 13.97
CA HIS A 221 -23.34 -9.66 13.90
C HIS A 221 -23.40 -10.33 15.27
N LYS A 222 -23.10 -9.57 16.33
CA LYS A 222 -23.15 -10.04 17.73
C LYS A 222 -24.54 -10.05 18.36
N SER A 223 -25.54 -9.53 17.68
CA SER A 223 -26.89 -9.49 18.24
C SER A 223 -27.42 -10.91 18.49
N ARG A 224 -28.20 -11.07 19.57
CA ARG A 224 -28.76 -12.38 19.95
C ARG A 224 -29.57 -13.01 18.83
N GLU A 225 -30.31 -12.19 18.08
CA GLU A 225 -31.14 -12.64 16.96
C GLU A 225 -30.28 -13.14 15.79
N THR A 226 -29.21 -12.43 15.44
CA THR A 226 -28.28 -12.90 14.39
C THR A 226 -27.61 -14.20 14.82
N GLN A 227 -27.10 -14.28 16.05
CA GLN A 227 -26.44 -15.48 16.54
C GLN A 227 -27.38 -16.69 16.62
N ALA A 228 -28.63 -16.50 17.06
CA ALA A 228 -29.64 -17.55 17.03
C ALA A 228 -29.93 -18.03 15.60
N TRP A 229 -30.05 -17.10 14.65
CA TRP A 229 -30.26 -17.45 13.25
C TRP A 229 -29.07 -18.23 12.67
N LEU A 230 -27.83 -17.79 12.93
CA LEU A 230 -26.62 -18.47 12.46
C LEU A 230 -26.50 -19.90 13.01
N LEU A 231 -26.83 -20.08 14.30
CA LEU A 231 -26.83 -21.40 14.95
C LEU A 231 -27.87 -22.36 14.35
N GLU A 232 -29.04 -21.85 13.97
CA GLU A 232 -30.12 -22.65 13.40
C GLU A 232 -29.91 -22.96 11.91
N ASN A 233 -29.28 -22.07 11.15
CA ASN A 233 -29.31 -22.10 9.67
C ASN A 233 -27.97 -22.45 9.01
N LEU A 234 -26.84 -22.32 9.72
CA LEU A 234 -25.52 -22.64 9.18
C LEU A 234 -24.94 -23.90 9.83
N PRO A 235 -24.25 -24.75 9.05
CA PRO A 235 -23.64 -25.98 9.60
C PRO A 235 -22.59 -25.66 10.65
N TYR A 236 -21.72 -24.69 10.38
CA TYR A 236 -20.72 -24.17 11.31
C TYR A 236 -20.54 -22.67 11.08
N HIS A 237 -20.39 -21.91 12.15
CA HIS A 237 -20.03 -20.50 12.10
C HIS A 237 -19.10 -20.15 13.25
N TRP A 238 -18.29 -19.10 13.08
CA TRP A 238 -17.48 -18.57 14.16
C TRP A 238 -18.34 -17.71 15.07
N SER A 239 -18.33 -18.03 16.38
CA SER A 239 -18.98 -17.18 17.37
C SER A 239 -18.20 -15.86 17.51
N PRO A 240 -18.85 -14.79 18.00
CA PRO A 240 -18.21 -13.50 18.22
C PRO A 240 -16.94 -13.57 19.07
N ASP A 241 -16.90 -14.49 20.02
CA ASP A 241 -15.79 -14.65 20.98
C ASP A 241 -14.55 -15.29 20.34
N LEU A 242 -14.68 -15.94 19.18
CA LEU A 242 -13.56 -16.52 18.44
C LEU A 242 -12.81 -15.49 17.60
N TRP A 243 -13.43 -14.35 17.28
CA TRP A 243 -12.81 -13.31 16.47
C TRP A 243 -12.20 -12.21 17.35
N PRO A 244 -10.87 -12.00 17.32
CA PRO A 244 -10.27 -10.92 18.07
C PRO A 244 -10.80 -9.56 17.58
N PRO A 245 -11.17 -8.64 18.51
CA PRO A 245 -11.60 -7.29 18.13
C PRO A 245 -10.52 -6.59 17.30
N SER A 246 -10.94 -5.75 16.34
CA SER A 246 -10.03 -4.89 15.57
C SER A 246 -8.88 -5.63 14.87
N SER A 247 -9.17 -6.81 14.30
CA SER A 247 -8.20 -7.64 13.59
C SER A 247 -8.47 -7.73 12.08
N PRO A 248 -8.42 -6.60 11.33
CA PRO A 248 -8.54 -6.62 9.88
C PRO A 248 -7.40 -7.42 9.24
N ASP A 249 -6.24 -7.50 9.91
CA ASP A 249 -5.09 -8.28 9.44
C ASP A 249 -5.35 -9.79 9.42
N CYS A 250 -6.48 -10.25 9.98
CA CYS A 250 -6.88 -11.65 9.98
C CYS A 250 -7.97 -11.95 8.92
N ASN A 251 -8.58 -10.98 8.25
CA ASN A 251 -9.65 -11.25 7.28
C ASN A 251 -9.16 -11.08 5.83
N PRO A 252 -9.24 -12.10 4.96
CA PRO A 252 -8.82 -11.98 3.58
C PRO A 252 -9.54 -10.89 2.78
N LEU A 253 -10.75 -10.49 3.22
CA LEU A 253 -11.40 -9.33 2.63
C LEU A 253 -10.64 -8.03 2.92
N ASP A 254 -10.23 -7.82 4.18
CA ASP A 254 -9.58 -6.61 4.68
C ASP A 254 -8.12 -6.44 4.23
N TYR A 255 -7.30 -7.49 4.35
CA TYR A 255 -5.88 -7.39 4.02
C TYR A 255 -5.59 -7.48 2.52
N PHE A 256 -6.55 -7.94 1.71
CA PHE A 256 -6.32 -8.20 0.29
C PHE A 256 -7.46 -7.76 -0.63
N PHE A 257 -8.64 -8.37 -0.50
CA PHE A 257 -9.70 -8.27 -1.51
C PHE A 257 -10.14 -6.82 -1.72
N TRP A 258 -10.44 -6.10 -0.63
CA TRP A 258 -10.91 -4.72 -0.70
C TRP A 258 -9.89 -3.76 -1.30
N GLY A 259 -8.62 -3.89 -0.92
CA GLY A 259 -7.55 -3.10 -1.51
C GLY A 259 -7.41 -3.35 -3.01
N MET A 260 -7.56 -4.60 -3.46
CA MET A 260 -7.53 -4.93 -4.88
C MET A 260 -8.69 -4.33 -5.66
N VAL A 261 -9.92 -4.45 -5.14
CA VAL A 261 -11.11 -3.87 -5.77
C VAL A 261 -10.98 -2.35 -5.83
N GLU A 262 -10.67 -1.71 -4.71
CA GLU A 262 -10.60 -0.24 -4.63
C GLU A 262 -9.51 0.34 -5.54
N ASN A 263 -8.34 -0.31 -5.61
CA ASN A 263 -7.25 0.13 -6.49
C ASN A 263 -7.66 0.17 -7.98
N LYS A 264 -8.61 -0.67 -8.39
CA LYS A 264 -9.10 -0.72 -9.77
C LYS A 264 -10.34 0.14 -9.97
N THR A 265 -11.33 0.04 -9.09
CA THR A 265 -12.59 0.78 -9.20
C THR A 265 -12.40 2.27 -8.98
N ASN A 266 -11.53 2.67 -8.05
CA ASN A 266 -11.33 4.06 -7.62
C ASN A 266 -10.06 4.68 -8.19
N LYS A 267 -9.44 4.06 -9.20
CA LYS A 267 -8.32 4.65 -9.94
C LYS A 267 -8.68 6.02 -10.55
N HIS A 268 -9.94 6.20 -10.91
CA HIS A 268 -10.52 7.47 -11.34
C HIS A 268 -11.80 7.74 -10.56
N ALA A 269 -12.16 9.02 -10.43
CA ALA A 269 -13.40 9.40 -9.77
C ALA A 269 -14.63 9.02 -10.61
N HIS A 270 -15.72 8.73 -9.92
CA HIS A 270 -17.01 8.37 -10.51
C HIS A 270 -17.97 9.55 -10.50
N ASN A 271 -18.60 9.81 -11.65
CA ASN A 271 -19.59 10.90 -11.77
C ASN A 271 -20.93 10.55 -11.10
N THR A 272 -21.29 9.27 -11.01
CA THR A 272 -22.55 8.80 -10.39
C THR A 272 -22.31 7.59 -9.48
N LEU A 273 -23.24 7.29 -8.58
CA LEU A 273 -23.16 6.06 -7.77
C LEU A 273 -23.37 4.82 -8.62
N ASP A 274 -24.13 4.94 -9.71
CA ASP A 274 -24.37 3.82 -10.61
C ASP A 274 -23.13 3.46 -11.43
N SER A 275 -22.31 4.43 -11.82
CA SER A 275 -21.01 4.13 -12.45
C SER A 275 -20.07 3.42 -11.48
N LEU A 276 -20.06 3.84 -10.20
CA LEU A 276 -19.28 3.17 -9.17
C LEU A 276 -19.76 1.73 -8.94
N ARG A 277 -21.08 1.51 -8.80
CA ARG A 277 -21.66 0.17 -8.66
C ARG A 277 -21.32 -0.72 -9.84
N ALA A 278 -21.45 -0.21 -11.06
CA ALA A 278 -21.11 -0.95 -12.27
C ALA A 278 -19.64 -1.37 -12.30
N ALA A 279 -18.72 -0.46 -11.93
CA ALA A 279 -17.29 -0.78 -11.85
C ALA A 279 -16.99 -1.84 -10.77
N ILE A 280 -17.65 -1.77 -9.60
CA ILE A 280 -17.50 -2.77 -8.53
C ILE A 280 -18.02 -4.14 -9.00
N VAL A 281 -19.19 -4.20 -9.64
CA VAL A 281 -19.75 -5.44 -10.19
C VAL A 281 -18.82 -6.07 -11.23
N GLU A 282 -18.28 -5.26 -12.14
CA GLU A 282 -17.32 -5.70 -13.15
C GLU A 282 -16.05 -6.27 -12.51
N GLU A 283 -15.49 -5.58 -11.51
CA GLU A 283 -14.26 -6.05 -10.86
C GLU A 283 -14.46 -7.34 -10.05
N PHE A 284 -15.59 -7.46 -9.34
CA PHE A 284 -15.95 -8.71 -8.65
C PHE A 284 -16.06 -9.89 -9.63
N ALA A 285 -16.69 -9.67 -10.79
CA ALA A 285 -16.85 -10.71 -11.81
C ALA A 285 -15.53 -11.09 -12.51
N ASN A 286 -14.61 -10.14 -12.64
CA ASN A 286 -13.30 -10.35 -13.27
C ASN A 286 -12.24 -10.90 -12.32
N MET A 287 -12.54 -11.02 -11.02
CA MET A 287 -11.58 -11.49 -10.04
C MET A 287 -11.25 -12.96 -10.27
N LYS A 288 -9.96 -13.26 -10.39
CA LYS A 288 -9.51 -14.61 -10.69
C LYS A 288 -9.58 -15.49 -9.44
N LYS A 289 -10.17 -16.67 -9.60
CA LYS A 289 -10.35 -17.65 -8.50
C LYS A 289 -9.04 -18.04 -7.82
N ASP A 290 -7.97 -18.26 -8.58
CA ASP A 290 -6.65 -18.63 -8.05
C ASP A 290 -6.05 -17.54 -7.16
N VAL A 291 -6.27 -16.28 -7.50
CA VAL A 291 -5.79 -15.12 -6.76
C VAL A 291 -6.49 -15.02 -5.40
N VAL A 292 -7.81 -15.21 -5.37
CA VAL A 292 -8.59 -15.20 -4.12
C VAL A 292 -8.26 -16.40 -3.25
N ALA A 293 -8.15 -17.60 -3.84
CA ALA A 293 -7.79 -18.82 -3.12
C ALA A 293 -6.40 -18.68 -2.44
N LYS A 294 -5.41 -18.11 -3.14
CA LYS A 294 -4.09 -17.81 -2.57
C LYS A 294 -4.18 -16.84 -1.39
N ALA A 295 -4.98 -15.77 -1.52
CA ALA A 295 -5.17 -14.83 -0.42
C ALA A 295 -5.81 -15.51 0.79
N CYS A 296 -6.85 -16.34 0.58
CA CYS A 296 -7.48 -17.13 1.65
C CYS A 296 -6.50 -18.11 2.31
N GLY A 297 -5.62 -18.77 1.54
CA GLY A 297 -4.62 -19.71 2.07
C GLY A 297 -3.62 -19.07 3.05
N ARG A 298 -3.46 -17.73 3.03
CA ARG A 298 -2.63 -17.00 4.00
C ARG A 298 -3.30 -16.82 5.36
N PHE A 299 -4.61 -17.07 5.46
CA PHE A 299 -5.38 -16.85 6.67
C PHE A 299 -4.75 -17.49 7.90
N ARG A 300 -4.40 -18.79 7.80
CA ARG A 300 -3.77 -19.52 8.90
C ARG A 300 -2.43 -18.92 9.31
N HIS A 301 -1.56 -18.67 8.33
CA HIS A 301 -0.24 -18.10 8.59
C HIS A 301 -0.34 -16.73 9.27
N ARG A 302 -1.28 -15.88 8.84
CA ARG A 302 -1.52 -14.57 9.47
C ARG A 302 -1.99 -14.72 10.92
N LEU A 303 -2.85 -15.69 11.23
CA LEU A 303 -3.22 -15.99 12.62
C LEU A 303 -2.01 -16.42 13.45
N GLU A 304 -1.15 -17.27 12.90
CA GLU A 304 0.08 -17.71 13.58
C GLU A 304 1.05 -16.55 13.82
N MET A 305 1.17 -15.61 12.88
CA MET A 305 1.95 -14.39 13.05
C MET A 305 1.38 -13.48 14.15
N VAL A 306 0.06 -13.30 14.21
CA VAL A 306 -0.59 -12.52 15.27
C VAL A 306 -0.36 -13.15 16.63
N VAL A 307 -0.43 -14.48 16.73
CA VAL A 307 -0.11 -15.22 17.96
C VAL A 307 1.37 -15.05 18.33
N ALA A 308 2.29 -15.16 17.36
CA ALA A 308 3.71 -14.95 17.59
C ALA A 308 4.05 -13.51 17.99
N ALA A 309 3.23 -12.55 17.59
CA ALA A 309 3.32 -11.15 17.97
C ALA A 309 2.59 -10.83 19.29
N ASP A 310 2.13 -11.84 20.05
CA ASP A 310 1.35 -11.70 21.28
C ASP A 310 0.11 -10.79 21.10
N GLY A 311 -0.56 -10.88 19.95
CA GLY A 311 -1.70 -10.04 19.58
C GLY A 311 -1.36 -8.67 19.01
N GLY A 312 -0.08 -8.41 18.70
CA GLY A 312 0.38 -7.21 18.01
C GLY A 312 -0.01 -7.14 16.53
N TYR A 313 0.16 -5.96 15.92
CA TYR A 313 -0.02 -5.76 14.49
C TYR A 313 1.01 -6.55 13.68
N ILE A 314 0.57 -7.12 12.56
CA ILE A 314 1.43 -7.79 11.58
C ILE A 314 1.50 -6.95 10.31
N GLU A 315 2.60 -7.04 9.56
CA GLU A 315 2.70 -6.32 8.28
C GLU A 315 1.67 -6.85 7.27
N LYS A 316 1.18 -5.94 6.41
CA LYS A 316 0.16 -6.24 5.41
C LYS A 316 0.72 -7.07 4.27
#